data_AF-A0A9N9T0G8-F1
#
_entry.id   AF-A0A9N9T0G8-F1
#
_cell.length_a   1.000
_cell.length_b   1.000
_cell.length_c   1.000
_cell.angle_alpha   90.00
_cell.angle_beta   90.00
_cell.angle_gamma   90.00
#
_symmetry.space_group_name_H-M   'P 1'
#
loop_
_entity.id
_entity.type
_entity.pdbx_description
1 polymer ?
#
loop_
_entity_poly.entity_id
_entity_poly.type
_entity_poly.pdbx_seq_one_letter_code
_entity_poly.pdbx_strand_id
1 'polypeptide(L)'
;MSCTVPAAPAPPALKDLPKVAGDLKSELETFKSCNLKNADTQEKVVLPSAEDVAQERTHNALMDGVENFQTSTLKRTDTKEKIVLPNAQDVAAEKTEKALIEGIERFDTSKLKHTLTQEKNPLPDKEAVQQEKTHQTLLNGVEHFDKTTMKHTETEEKVVLPDKAVIEQEKGQRNLISGIENFDNSKLRHAETLEKNPLPTKEIIDQEKSA
;
A
#
# COMPACT_ATOMS: atom_id res chain seq x y z
N MET A 1 4.98 -38.53 -53.17
CA MET A 1 3.98 -38.47 -52.08
C MET A 1 2.87 -37.54 -52.53
N SER A 2 1.77 -38.09 -53.02
CA SER A 2 0.59 -37.32 -53.42
C SER A 2 -0.20 -36.98 -52.16
N CYS A 3 -0.19 -35.71 -51.74
CA CYS A 3 -1.02 -35.26 -50.62
C CYS A 3 -2.41 -34.87 -51.12
N THR A 4 -3.39 -35.72 -50.84
CA THR A 4 -4.83 -35.39 -50.87
C THR A 4 -5.28 -34.99 -49.47
N VAL A 5 -5.83 -33.79 -49.31
CA VAL A 5 -6.44 -33.26 -48.06
C VAL A 5 -7.62 -32.34 -48.51
N PRO A 6 -8.75 -32.24 -47.78
CA PRO A 6 -10.03 -32.83 -48.18
C PRO A 6 -11.12 -31.76 -48.42
N ALA A 7 -12.27 -32.22 -48.88
CA ALA A 7 -13.41 -31.44 -49.36
C ALA A 7 -13.96 -30.39 -48.37
N ALA A 8 -14.22 -29.19 -48.91
CA ALA A 8 -14.89 -28.09 -48.24
C ALA A 8 -16.38 -28.42 -47.92
N PRO A 9 -16.94 -27.86 -46.83
CA PRO A 9 -18.32 -28.11 -46.41
C PRO A 9 -19.34 -27.64 -47.47
N ALA A 10 -20.44 -28.41 -47.60
CA ALA A 10 -21.47 -28.20 -48.59
C ALA A 10 -22.12 -26.79 -48.47
N PRO A 11 -22.37 -26.10 -49.60
CA PRO A 11 -22.95 -24.75 -49.58
C PRO A 11 -24.38 -24.74 -49.00
N PRO A 12 -24.78 -23.66 -48.31
CA PRO A 12 -26.10 -23.52 -47.70
C PRO A 12 -27.24 -23.59 -48.73
N ALA A 13 -28.38 -24.15 -48.33
CA ALA A 13 -29.54 -24.30 -49.21
C ALA A 13 -30.16 -22.94 -49.55
N LEU A 14 -30.66 -22.78 -50.79
CA LEU A 14 -31.20 -21.53 -51.34
C LEU A 14 -32.24 -20.82 -50.46
N LYS A 15 -32.98 -21.57 -49.63
CA LYS A 15 -34.01 -21.05 -48.73
C LYS A 15 -33.47 -20.30 -47.51
N ASP A 16 -32.20 -20.53 -47.16
CA ASP A 16 -31.56 -20.00 -45.96
C ASP A 16 -30.71 -18.75 -46.25
N LEU A 17 -30.65 -18.29 -47.52
CA LEU A 17 -30.00 -17.04 -47.87
C LEU A 17 -30.91 -15.82 -47.59
N PRO A 18 -30.36 -14.69 -47.11
CA PRO A 18 -31.11 -13.46 -46.94
C PRO A 18 -31.72 -13.02 -48.29
N LYS A 19 -33.03 -12.76 -48.30
CA LYS A 19 -33.71 -12.27 -49.51
C LYS A 19 -33.21 -10.86 -49.82
N VAL A 20 -32.69 -10.71 -51.04
CA VAL A 20 -32.27 -9.42 -51.60
C VAL A 20 -33.46 -8.46 -51.59
N ALA A 21 -33.28 -7.25 -51.03
CA ALA A 21 -34.31 -6.21 -51.04
C ALA A 21 -34.74 -5.92 -52.50
N GLY A 22 -36.05 -5.89 -52.77
CA GLY A 22 -36.58 -5.86 -54.14
C GLY A 22 -36.14 -4.62 -54.94
N ASP A 23 -35.89 -3.54 -54.23
CA ASP A 23 -35.35 -2.25 -54.63
C ASP A 23 -33.88 -2.32 -55.09
N LEU A 24 -33.08 -3.27 -54.57
CA LEU A 24 -31.68 -3.45 -54.98
C LEU A 24 -31.54 -3.92 -56.43
N LYS A 25 -32.51 -4.73 -56.91
CA LYS A 25 -32.50 -5.23 -58.29
C LYS A 25 -32.71 -4.08 -59.28
N SER A 26 -33.66 -3.18 -59.00
CA SER A 26 -33.89 -1.98 -59.81
C SER A 26 -32.72 -0.99 -59.76
N GLU A 27 -32.06 -0.88 -58.60
CA GLU A 27 -30.91 0.00 -58.44
C GLU A 27 -29.69 -0.51 -59.23
N LEU A 28 -29.48 -1.83 -59.28
CA LEU A 28 -28.43 -2.46 -60.08
C LEU A 28 -28.74 -2.43 -61.59
N GLU A 29 -30.00 -2.58 -62.02
CA GLU A 29 -30.40 -2.43 -63.42
C GLU A 29 -30.23 -0.99 -63.92
N THR A 30 -30.36 0.00 -63.02
CA THR A 30 -30.14 1.42 -63.32
C THR A 30 -28.66 1.84 -63.13
N PHE A 31 -27.84 0.98 -62.53
CA PHE A 31 -26.43 1.27 -62.27
C PHE A 31 -25.65 1.37 -63.57
N LYS A 32 -25.29 2.59 -63.96
CA LYS A 32 -24.42 2.82 -65.11
C LYS A 32 -22.96 2.74 -64.68
N SER A 33 -22.24 1.74 -65.19
CA SER A 33 -20.79 1.58 -64.99
C SER A 33 -19.97 2.80 -65.44
N CYS A 34 -20.51 3.66 -66.31
CA CYS A 34 -19.87 4.93 -66.70
C CYS A 34 -19.80 5.96 -65.55
N ASN A 35 -20.54 5.76 -64.46
CA ASN A 35 -20.49 6.61 -63.28
C ASN A 35 -19.36 6.20 -62.31
N LEU A 36 -18.71 5.06 -62.55
CA LEU A 36 -17.49 4.70 -61.83
C LEU A 36 -16.36 5.60 -62.32
N LYS A 37 -15.65 6.23 -61.38
CA LYS A 37 -14.43 6.97 -61.71
C LYS A 37 -13.41 5.98 -62.25
N ASN A 38 -12.85 6.27 -63.42
CA ASN A 38 -11.68 5.53 -63.90
C ASN A 38 -10.56 5.71 -62.86
N ALA A 39 -10.05 4.59 -62.34
CA ALA A 39 -8.87 4.57 -61.50
C ALA A 39 -7.68 4.17 -62.39
N ASP A 40 -6.77 5.11 -62.60
CA ASP A 40 -5.57 4.88 -63.40
C ASP A 40 -4.59 4.02 -62.60
N THR A 41 -4.34 2.79 -63.05
CA THR A 41 -3.38 1.88 -62.41
C THR A 41 -2.01 2.09 -63.04
N GLN A 42 -1.11 2.77 -62.33
CA GLN A 42 0.28 2.93 -62.77
C GLN A 42 1.12 1.72 -62.30
N GLU A 43 1.62 0.93 -63.25
CA GLU A 43 2.65 -0.08 -62.99
C GLU A 43 3.99 0.64 -62.77
N LYS A 44 4.46 0.68 -61.52
CA LYS A 44 5.68 1.40 -61.15
C LYS A 44 6.93 0.55 -61.42
N VAL A 45 7.27 0.34 -62.68
CA VAL A 45 8.56 -0.27 -63.07
C VAL A 45 9.65 0.80 -62.99
N VAL A 46 10.19 1.03 -61.78
CA VAL A 46 11.34 1.92 -61.60
C VAL A 46 12.60 1.09 -61.82
N LEU A 47 13.45 1.53 -62.76
CA LEU A 47 14.77 0.93 -62.94
C LEU A 47 15.65 1.23 -61.72
N PRO A 48 16.59 0.33 -61.34
CA PRO A 48 17.53 0.58 -60.26
C PRO A 48 18.26 1.92 -60.50
N SER A 49 18.42 2.70 -59.44
CA SER A 49 19.18 3.95 -59.51
C SER A 49 20.67 3.67 -59.70
N ALA A 50 21.42 4.68 -60.13
CA ALA A 50 22.89 4.57 -60.22
C ALA A 50 23.53 4.26 -58.86
N GLU A 51 22.92 4.73 -57.77
CA GLU A 51 23.35 4.46 -56.40
C GLU A 51 23.12 2.99 -56.03
N ASP A 52 21.94 2.43 -56.35
CA ASP A 52 21.62 1.02 -56.08
C ASP A 52 22.63 0.08 -56.76
N VAL A 53 22.97 0.37 -58.02
CA VAL A 53 23.95 -0.41 -58.78
C VAL A 53 25.37 -0.24 -58.21
N ALA A 54 25.73 0.94 -57.73
CA ALA A 54 27.04 1.18 -57.11
C ALA A 54 27.18 0.44 -55.77
N GLN A 55 26.11 0.43 -54.96
CA GLN A 55 26.06 -0.31 -53.71
C GLN A 55 26.14 -1.83 -53.96
N GLU A 56 25.39 -2.34 -54.93
CA GLU A 56 25.44 -3.76 -55.31
C GLU A 56 26.84 -4.17 -55.77
N ARG A 57 27.51 -3.36 -56.61
CA ARG A 57 28.90 -3.62 -57.02
C ARG A 57 29.86 -3.65 -55.84
N THR A 58 29.70 -2.73 -54.89
CA THR A 58 30.53 -2.68 -53.67
C THR A 58 30.31 -3.91 -52.80
N HIS A 59 29.05 -4.31 -52.62
CA HIS A 59 28.68 -5.52 -51.89
C HIS A 59 29.28 -6.78 -52.53
N ASN A 60 29.12 -6.93 -53.85
CA ASN A 60 29.63 -8.09 -54.57
C ASN A 60 31.17 -8.13 -54.53
N ALA A 61 31.85 -7.00 -54.68
CA ALA A 61 33.30 -6.93 -54.55
C ALA A 61 33.81 -7.33 -53.16
N LEU A 62 33.06 -6.99 -52.10
CA LEU A 62 33.39 -7.41 -50.74
C LEU A 62 33.20 -8.92 -50.56
N MET A 63 32.09 -9.47 -51.07
CA MET A 63 31.81 -10.90 -51.01
C MET A 63 32.86 -11.72 -51.78
N ASP A 64 33.19 -11.30 -53.00
CA ASP A 64 34.24 -11.91 -53.82
C ASP A 64 35.60 -11.84 -53.11
N GLY A 65 35.89 -10.73 -52.43
CA GLY A 65 37.12 -10.54 -51.67
C GLY A 65 37.22 -11.46 -50.45
N VAL A 66 36.10 -11.73 -49.78
CA VAL A 66 36.03 -12.67 -48.64
C VAL A 66 36.08 -14.12 -49.12
N GLU A 67 35.36 -14.47 -50.18
CA GLU A 67 35.33 -15.82 -50.75
C GLU A 67 36.72 -16.24 -51.27
N ASN A 68 37.41 -15.32 -51.93
CA ASN A 68 38.75 -15.57 -52.48
C ASN A 68 39.88 -15.15 -51.52
N PHE A 69 39.57 -14.92 -50.24
CA PHE A 69 40.55 -14.48 -49.27
C PHE A 69 41.64 -15.53 -49.05
N GLN A 70 42.90 -15.17 -49.31
CA GLN A 70 44.04 -16.05 -49.12
C GLN A 70 44.42 -16.15 -47.63
N THR A 71 43.88 -17.16 -46.95
CA THR A 71 44.17 -17.46 -45.54
C THR A 71 45.67 -17.70 -45.26
N SER A 72 46.45 -18.08 -46.27
CA SER A 72 47.91 -18.21 -46.20
C SER A 72 48.65 -16.91 -45.94
N THR A 73 48.01 -15.75 -46.18
CA THR A 73 48.58 -14.43 -45.90
C THR A 73 48.40 -14.00 -44.45
N LEU A 74 47.55 -14.69 -43.67
CA LEU A 74 47.39 -14.42 -42.25
C LEU A 74 48.67 -14.79 -41.50
N LYS A 75 49.10 -13.87 -40.63
CA LYS A 75 50.22 -14.16 -39.72
C LYS A 75 49.81 -15.28 -38.77
N ARG A 76 50.62 -16.34 -38.72
CA ARG A 76 50.45 -17.42 -37.74
C ARG A 76 50.61 -16.83 -36.35
N THR A 77 49.58 -17.01 -35.52
CA THR A 77 49.60 -16.62 -34.11
C THR A 77 49.60 -17.90 -33.29
N ASP A 78 50.62 -18.11 -32.46
CA ASP A 78 50.65 -19.24 -31.55
C ASP A 78 49.73 -18.98 -30.36
N THR A 79 48.67 -19.79 -30.25
CA THR A 79 47.78 -19.77 -29.09
C THR A 79 48.44 -20.52 -27.93
N LYS A 80 48.78 -19.82 -26.84
CA LYS A 80 49.26 -20.45 -25.60
C LYS A 80 48.05 -20.86 -24.76
N GLU A 81 47.62 -22.10 -24.87
CA GLU A 81 46.64 -22.68 -23.93
C GLU A 81 47.31 -22.89 -22.57
N LYS A 82 46.85 -22.17 -21.54
CA LYS A 82 47.37 -22.32 -20.18
C LYS A 82 46.67 -23.48 -19.49
N ILE A 83 47.06 -24.72 -19.81
CA ILE A 83 46.66 -25.90 -19.05
C ILE A 83 47.44 -25.85 -17.72
N VAL A 84 46.79 -25.38 -16.65
CA VAL A 84 47.36 -25.48 -15.31
C VAL A 84 47.05 -26.87 -14.78
N LEU A 85 48.09 -27.67 -14.59
CA LEU A 85 47.96 -28.96 -13.91
C LEU A 85 47.56 -28.72 -12.44
N PRO A 86 46.72 -29.60 -11.86
CA PRO A 86 46.43 -29.56 -10.42
C PRO A 86 47.74 -29.50 -9.64
N ASN A 87 47.84 -28.53 -8.73
CA ASN A 87 49.02 -28.38 -7.91
C ASN A 87 49.00 -29.38 -6.75
N ALA A 88 50.10 -29.48 -6.00
CA ALA A 88 50.20 -30.41 -4.88
C ALA A 88 49.15 -30.18 -3.77
N GLN A 89 48.68 -28.94 -3.60
CA GLN A 89 47.63 -28.59 -2.65
C GLN A 89 46.27 -29.12 -3.11
N ASP A 90 45.97 -29.02 -4.42
CA ASP A 90 44.71 -29.52 -5.00
C ASP A 90 44.60 -31.03 -4.81
N VAL A 91 45.68 -31.77 -5.11
CA VAL A 91 45.74 -33.23 -4.95
C VAL A 91 45.69 -33.64 -3.47
N ALA A 92 46.33 -32.87 -2.58
CA ALA A 92 46.28 -33.14 -1.15
C ALA A 92 44.86 -32.93 -0.60
N ALA A 93 44.18 -31.86 -1.02
CA ALA A 93 42.80 -31.58 -0.64
C ALA A 93 41.85 -32.69 -1.10
N GLU A 94 41.94 -33.09 -2.37
CA GLU A 94 41.13 -34.20 -2.92
C GLU A 94 41.35 -35.51 -2.16
N LYS A 95 42.61 -35.82 -1.80
CA LYS A 95 42.92 -37.02 -1.01
C LYS A 95 42.32 -36.95 0.40
N THR A 96 42.33 -35.79 1.04
CA THR A 96 41.73 -35.62 2.38
C THR A 96 40.21 -35.74 2.34
N GLU A 97 39.56 -35.15 1.33
CA GLU A 97 38.11 -35.23 1.14
C GLU A 97 37.69 -36.67 0.89
N LYS A 98 38.39 -37.36 -0.02
CA LYS A 98 38.13 -38.77 -0.31
C LYS A 98 38.27 -39.66 0.93
N ALA A 99 39.33 -39.45 1.72
CA ALA A 99 39.54 -40.20 2.96
C ALA A 99 38.45 -39.94 4.00
N LEU A 100 37.94 -38.70 4.08
CA LEU A 100 36.82 -38.36 4.96
C LEU A 100 35.53 -39.09 4.53
N ILE A 101 35.22 -39.07 3.24
CA ILE A 101 34.04 -39.76 2.68
C ILE A 101 34.13 -41.26 2.96
N GLU A 102 35.26 -41.89 2.64
CA GLU A 102 35.47 -43.32 2.92
C GLU A 102 35.36 -43.64 4.43
N GLY A 103 35.81 -42.72 5.29
CA GLY A 103 35.67 -42.85 6.74
C GLY A 103 34.23 -42.81 7.23
N ILE A 104 33.40 -41.95 6.62
CA ILE A 104 31.96 -41.85 6.91
C ILE A 104 31.21 -43.08 6.38
N GLU A 105 31.50 -43.53 5.15
CA GLU A 105 30.88 -44.72 4.56
C GLU A 105 31.14 -45.99 5.40
N ARG A 106 32.34 -46.11 5.97
CA ARG A 106 32.74 -47.24 6.82
C ARG A 106 32.43 -47.01 8.30
N PHE A 107 31.76 -45.90 8.65
CA PHE A 107 31.48 -45.57 10.03
C PHE A 107 30.45 -46.54 10.61
N ASP A 108 30.89 -47.27 11.64
CA ASP A 108 30.05 -48.22 12.36
C ASP A 108 29.18 -47.50 13.40
N THR A 109 27.90 -47.33 13.08
CA THR A 109 26.92 -46.67 13.95
C THR A 109 26.67 -47.43 15.26
N SER A 110 27.02 -48.72 15.35
CA SER A 110 26.93 -49.48 16.60
C SER A 110 27.93 -49.03 17.67
N LYS A 111 28.99 -48.29 17.26
CA LYS A 111 29.96 -47.68 18.17
C LYS A 111 29.47 -46.36 18.76
N LEU A 112 28.35 -45.82 18.27
CA LEU A 112 27.73 -44.65 18.91
C LEU A 112 27.11 -45.07 20.24
N LYS A 113 27.43 -44.32 21.30
CA LYS A 113 26.78 -44.52 22.59
C LYS A 113 25.30 -44.17 22.45
N HIS A 114 24.41 -45.06 22.88
CA HIS A 114 23.00 -44.75 22.98
C HIS A 114 22.79 -43.66 24.04
N THR A 115 22.28 -42.50 23.62
CA THR A 115 21.82 -41.45 24.52
C THR A 115 20.31 -41.52 24.63
N LEU A 116 19.81 -41.89 25.80
CA LEU A 116 18.37 -41.89 26.08
C LEU A 116 17.94 -40.45 26.40
N THR A 117 17.25 -39.79 25.49
CA THR A 117 16.65 -38.48 25.74
C THR A 117 15.48 -38.63 26.71
N GLN A 118 15.63 -38.18 27.96
CA GLN A 118 14.51 -38.08 28.90
C GLN A 118 13.84 -36.71 28.78
N GLU A 119 12.61 -36.71 28.26
CA GLU A 119 11.70 -35.57 28.38
C GLU A 119 11.27 -35.45 29.85
N LYS A 120 11.70 -34.40 30.53
CA LYS A 120 11.24 -34.10 31.89
C LYS A 120 9.93 -33.33 31.79
N ASN A 121 8.83 -34.03 32.05
CA ASN A 121 7.53 -33.41 32.34
C ASN A 121 7.31 -33.46 33.86
N PRO A 122 7.95 -32.58 34.65
CA PRO A 122 7.81 -32.61 36.10
C PRO A 122 6.35 -32.36 36.48
N LEU A 123 5.83 -33.21 37.35
CA LEU A 123 4.51 -33.00 37.94
C LEU A 123 4.52 -31.71 38.77
N PRO A 124 3.38 -31.00 38.87
CA PRO A 124 3.24 -29.86 39.76
C PRO A 124 3.66 -30.25 41.18
N ASP A 125 4.44 -29.40 41.84
CA ASP A 125 4.83 -29.63 43.22
C ASP A 125 3.68 -29.36 44.19
N LYS A 126 3.88 -29.72 45.46
CA LYS A 126 2.87 -29.56 46.51
C LYS A 126 2.48 -28.10 46.72
N GLU A 127 3.40 -27.17 46.45
CA GLU A 127 3.15 -25.74 46.62
C GLU A 127 2.23 -25.21 45.52
N ALA A 128 2.51 -25.55 44.25
CA ALA A 128 1.66 -25.21 43.10
C ALA A 128 0.23 -25.74 43.27
N VAL A 129 0.08 -27.00 43.71
CA VAL A 129 -1.25 -27.59 43.99
C VAL A 129 -1.97 -26.85 45.13
N GLN A 130 -1.23 -26.44 46.16
CA GLN A 130 -1.82 -25.71 47.29
C GLN A 130 -2.24 -24.30 46.89
N GLN A 131 -1.42 -23.60 46.10
CA GLN A 131 -1.76 -22.29 45.54
C GLN A 131 -3.02 -22.38 44.67
N GLU A 132 -3.10 -23.36 43.76
CA GLU A 132 -4.28 -23.59 42.93
C GLU A 132 -5.53 -23.82 43.78
N LYS A 133 -5.42 -24.64 44.83
CA LYS A 133 -6.55 -24.89 45.75
C LYS A 133 -7.00 -23.61 46.48
N THR A 134 -6.07 -22.76 46.90
CA THR A 134 -6.42 -21.48 47.54
C THR A 134 -7.12 -20.53 46.57
N HIS A 135 -6.65 -20.46 45.33
CA HIS A 135 -7.24 -19.65 44.28
C HIS A 135 -8.66 -20.10 43.93
N GLN A 136 -8.86 -21.41 43.75
CA GLN A 136 -10.19 -21.98 43.49
C GLN A 136 -11.16 -21.72 44.65
N THR A 137 -10.69 -21.79 45.90
CA THR A 137 -11.52 -21.51 47.08
C THR A 137 -11.97 -20.05 47.11
N LEU A 138 -11.08 -19.11 46.80
CA LEU A 138 -11.40 -17.68 46.72
C LEU A 138 -12.44 -17.41 45.64
N LEU A 139 -12.22 -17.95 44.43
CA LEU A 139 -13.13 -17.81 43.29
C LEU A 139 -14.52 -18.32 43.65
N ASN A 140 -14.63 -19.54 44.18
CA ASN A 140 -15.91 -20.12 44.57
C ASN A 140 -16.61 -19.28 45.67
N GLY A 141 -15.85 -18.73 46.61
CA GLY A 141 -16.38 -17.86 47.65
C GLY A 141 -16.97 -16.55 47.11
N VAL A 142 -16.35 -15.98 46.07
CA VAL A 142 -16.86 -14.77 45.40
C VAL A 142 -18.04 -15.11 44.47
N GLU A 143 -17.96 -16.21 43.72
CA GLU A 143 -19.00 -16.65 42.78
C GLU A 143 -20.31 -16.96 43.50
N HIS A 144 -20.24 -17.60 44.67
CA HIS A 144 -21.40 -17.96 45.48
C HIS A 144 -21.62 -17.00 46.66
N PHE A 145 -21.08 -15.78 46.59
CA PHE A 145 -21.26 -14.81 47.66
C PHE A 145 -22.73 -14.39 47.80
N ASP A 146 -23.32 -14.68 48.94
CA ASP A 146 -24.70 -14.31 49.26
C ASP A 146 -24.81 -12.82 49.59
N LYS A 147 -25.29 -12.04 48.61
CA LYS A 147 -25.51 -10.60 48.72
C LYS A 147 -26.53 -10.23 49.80
N THR A 148 -27.39 -11.16 50.23
CA THR A 148 -28.38 -10.88 51.29
C THR A 148 -27.72 -10.73 52.67
N THR A 149 -26.48 -11.22 52.82
CA THR A 149 -25.66 -11.03 54.03
C THR A 149 -25.03 -9.64 54.11
N MET A 150 -25.08 -8.85 53.03
CA MET A 150 -24.58 -7.48 53.05
C MET A 150 -25.52 -6.59 53.84
N LYS A 151 -24.96 -5.68 54.64
CA LYS A 151 -25.75 -4.67 55.35
C LYS A 151 -26.42 -3.75 54.33
N HIS A 152 -27.72 -3.52 54.51
CA HIS A 152 -28.43 -2.53 53.71
C HIS A 152 -27.88 -1.13 54.04
N THR A 153 -27.57 -0.38 52.99
CA THR A 153 -27.19 1.04 53.08
C THR A 153 -28.19 1.82 52.24
N GLU A 154 -29.01 2.64 52.89
CA GLU A 154 -29.94 3.55 52.23
C GLU A 154 -29.19 4.85 51.92
N THR A 155 -29.08 5.20 50.64
CA THR A 155 -28.44 6.45 50.19
C THR A 155 -29.50 7.48 49.86
N GLU A 156 -29.58 8.56 50.63
CA GLU A 156 -30.45 9.70 50.30
C GLU A 156 -29.73 10.71 49.41
N GLU A 157 -30.28 10.96 48.22
CA GLU A 157 -29.87 12.07 47.35
C GLU A 157 -30.56 13.36 47.80
N LYS A 158 -29.80 14.31 48.37
CA LYS A 158 -30.34 15.62 48.76
C LYS A 158 -30.49 16.56 47.55
N VAL A 159 -31.55 16.38 46.76
CA VAL A 159 -32.01 17.42 45.83
C VAL A 159 -32.99 18.33 46.57
N VAL A 160 -32.48 19.37 47.23
CA VAL A 160 -33.34 20.43 47.79
C VAL A 160 -33.70 21.43 46.69
N LEU A 161 -34.99 21.52 46.38
CA LEU A 161 -35.52 22.58 45.53
C LEU A 161 -35.36 23.94 46.25
N PRO A 162 -35.00 25.03 45.53
CA PRO A 162 -34.99 26.37 46.12
C PRO A 162 -36.35 26.69 46.75
N ASP A 163 -36.33 27.26 47.95
CA ASP A 163 -37.55 27.67 48.62
C ASP A 163 -38.15 28.95 47.99
N LYS A 164 -39.37 29.30 48.38
CA LYS A 164 -40.07 30.48 47.84
C LYS A 164 -39.30 31.77 48.12
N ALA A 165 -38.58 31.86 49.23
CA ALA A 165 -37.84 33.06 49.61
C ALA A 165 -36.65 33.29 48.66
N VAL A 166 -35.91 32.23 48.33
CA VAL A 166 -34.81 32.26 47.35
C VAL A 166 -35.33 32.65 45.97
N ILE A 167 -36.47 32.10 45.54
CA ILE A 167 -37.09 32.42 44.26
C ILE A 167 -37.54 33.89 44.20
N GLU A 168 -38.18 34.40 45.25
CA GLU A 168 -38.60 35.79 45.34
C GLU A 168 -37.42 36.75 45.36
N GLN A 169 -36.35 36.40 46.07
CA GLN A 169 -35.10 37.17 46.09
C GLN A 169 -34.47 37.23 44.70
N GLU A 170 -34.35 36.09 44.00
CA GLU A 170 -33.80 36.05 42.64
C GLU A 170 -34.67 36.86 41.67
N LYS A 171 -36.00 36.75 41.77
CA LYS A 171 -36.93 37.53 40.96
C LYS A 171 -36.79 39.03 41.22
N GLY A 172 -36.61 39.44 42.48
CA GLY A 172 -36.34 40.82 42.87
C GLY A 172 -35.04 41.34 42.26
N GLN A 173 -33.95 40.57 42.34
CA GLN A 173 -32.68 40.94 41.73
C GLN A 173 -32.80 41.07 40.20
N ARG A 174 -33.46 40.11 39.53
CA ARG A 174 -33.69 40.19 38.09
C ARG A 174 -34.47 41.43 37.69
N ASN A 175 -35.51 41.79 38.44
CA ASN A 175 -36.29 42.98 38.16
C ASN A 175 -35.47 44.26 38.33
N LEU A 176 -34.61 44.32 39.36
CA LEU A 176 -33.71 45.45 39.58
C LEU A 176 -32.72 45.61 38.42
N ILE A 177 -32.06 44.52 38.03
CA ILE A 177 -31.10 44.51 36.91
C ILE A 177 -31.80 44.94 35.63
N SER A 178 -32.96 44.36 35.33
CA SER A 178 -33.77 44.75 34.16
C SER A 178 -34.17 46.23 34.19
N GLY A 179 -34.47 46.78 35.35
CA GLY A 179 -34.80 48.19 35.50
C GLY A 179 -33.60 49.11 35.21
N ILE A 180 -32.40 48.71 35.62
CA ILE A 180 -31.16 49.43 35.33
C ILE A 180 -30.81 49.32 33.83
N GLU A 181 -30.84 48.11 33.27
CA GLU A 181 -30.52 47.86 31.86
C GLU A 181 -31.42 48.66 30.90
N ASN A 182 -32.70 48.80 31.25
CA ASN A 182 -33.68 49.50 30.43
C ASN A 182 -33.96 50.93 30.91
N PHE A 183 -33.11 51.50 31.77
CA PHE A 183 -33.31 52.85 32.28
C PHE A 183 -33.05 53.90 31.20
N ASP A 184 -34.07 54.69 30.89
CA ASP A 184 -33.99 55.79 29.94
C ASP A 184 -33.31 57.02 30.57
N ASN A 185 -32.04 57.23 30.22
CA ASN A 185 -31.23 58.33 30.71
C ASN A 185 -31.84 59.72 30.37
N SER A 186 -32.64 59.82 29.30
CA SER A 186 -33.31 61.09 28.95
C SER A 186 -34.32 61.57 30.00
N LYS A 187 -34.74 60.69 30.91
CA LYS A 187 -35.61 61.01 32.05
C LYS A 187 -34.87 61.59 33.25
N LEU A 188 -33.54 61.63 33.23
CA LEU A 188 -32.77 62.31 34.27
C LEU A 188 -32.97 63.83 34.17
N ARG A 189 -33.31 64.44 35.30
CA ARG A 189 -33.40 65.91 35.38
C ARG A 189 -32.01 66.51 35.37
N HIS A 190 -31.83 67.60 34.64
CA HIS A 190 -30.58 68.35 34.65
C HIS A 190 -30.33 68.91 36.06
N ALA A 191 -29.16 68.63 36.62
CA ALA A 191 -28.68 69.23 37.87
C ALA A 191 -27.41 70.02 37.57
N GLU A 192 -27.30 71.24 38.08
CA GLU A 192 -26.08 72.05 38.01
C GLU A 192 -25.19 71.71 39.22
N THR A 193 -23.97 71.23 38.97
CA THR A 193 -23.01 70.87 40.01
C THR A 193 -21.96 71.96 40.18
N LEU A 194 -21.86 72.55 41.39
CA LEU A 194 -20.77 73.46 41.76
C LEU A 194 -19.61 72.66 42.36
N GLU A 195 -18.61 72.32 41.56
CA GLU A 195 -17.37 71.71 42.03
C GLU A 195 -16.47 72.78 42.68
N LYS A 196 -16.30 72.71 44.00
CA LYS A 196 -15.32 73.54 44.70
C LYS A 196 -14.02 72.74 44.79
N ASN A 197 -13.05 73.07 43.93
CA ASN A 197 -11.66 72.67 44.10
C ASN A 197 -10.89 73.82 44.79
N PRO A 198 -10.96 73.97 46.13
CA PRO A 198 -10.06 74.88 46.81
C PRO A 198 -8.64 74.34 46.67
N LEU A 199 -7.73 75.18 46.17
CA LEU A 199 -6.31 74.84 46.11
C LEU A 199 -5.78 74.63 47.55
N PRO A 200 -4.87 73.66 47.77
CA PRO A 200 -4.27 73.43 49.08
C PRO A 200 -3.64 74.71 49.62
N THR A 201 -3.88 75.02 50.89
CA THR A 201 -3.26 76.20 51.51
C THR A 201 -1.78 75.96 51.74
N LYS A 202 -1.02 77.06 51.87
CA LYS A 202 0.44 77.00 52.04
C LYS A 202 0.84 76.17 53.26
N GLU A 203 0.05 76.20 54.34
CA GLU A 203 0.32 75.39 55.54
C GLU A 203 0.36 73.90 55.21
N ILE A 204 -0.59 73.42 54.39
CA ILE A 204 -0.68 72.02 53.99
C ILE A 204 0.55 71.63 53.17
N ILE A 205 0.96 72.49 52.24
CA ILE A 205 2.14 72.26 51.38
C ILE A 205 3.43 72.22 52.22
N ASP A 206 3.58 73.13 53.19
CA ASP A 206 4.78 73.19 54.01
C ASP A 206 4.86 72.01 55.01
N GLN A 207 3.71 71.57 55.54
CA GLN A 207 3.64 70.40 56.41
C GLN A 207 4.05 69.11 55.67
N GLU A 208 3.65 68.98 54.40
CA GLU A 208 4.01 67.85 53.53
C GLU A 208 5.49 67.89 53.10
N LYS A 209 6.08 69.08 52.93
CA LYS A 209 7.53 69.23 52.68
C LYS A 209 8.42 68.89 53.89
N SER A 210 7.85 68.83 55.09
CA SER A 210 8.59 68.57 56.33
C SER A 210 8.58 67.09 56.76
N ALA A 211 7.79 66.24 56.08
CA ALA A 211 7.72 64.79 56.28
C ALA A 211 8.69 64.03 55.37
#